data_AF-A0A6J4GUI3-F1
#
_entry.id   AF-A0A6J4GUI3-F1
#
_cell.length_a   1.000
_cell.length_b   1.000
_cell.length_c   1.000
_cell.angle_alpha   90.00
_cell.angle_beta   90.00
_cell.angle_gamma   90.00
#
_symmetry.space_group_name_H-M   'P 1'
#
loop_
_entity.id
_entity.type
_entity.pdbx_description
1 polymer ?
#
loop_
_entity_poly.entity_id
_entity_poly.type
_entity_poly.pdbx_seq_one_letter_code
_entity_poly.pdbx_strand_id
1 'polypeptide(L)'
;MGIKKYVFGKSKSKINTRIGGIGLDNQLNTPLLIAQRLQIPLSSISFFKIVDTDVECFISTPYTIPTIAFEGNKYMTFYDDLDGMVENISYGAFWSVTKILKLYFKNMKATFGEIDRNSSIIEYDFPNCISLANGTFGTSYSGANKIVKIPKCLNIGSSYLDNGVFNKWWGTARWQITAHISQQTINNGEPDGDLVGLAPGSTITYVP
;
A
#
# COMPACT_ATOMS: atom_id res chain seq x y z
N MET A 1 -45.33 -25.10 26.68
CA MET A 1 -44.77 -23.89 26.01
C MET A 1 -43.25 -24.01 26.01
N GLY A 2 -42.65 -24.28 24.85
CA GLY A 2 -41.20 -24.41 24.71
C GLY A 2 -40.54 -23.05 24.48
N ILE A 3 -39.56 -22.70 25.28
CA ILE A 3 -38.78 -21.46 25.14
C ILE A 3 -37.89 -21.59 23.90
N LYS A 4 -38.13 -20.76 22.88
CA LYS A 4 -37.20 -20.57 21.77
C LYS A 4 -35.96 -19.82 22.27
N LYS A 5 -34.80 -20.48 22.29
CA LYS A 5 -33.50 -19.82 22.46
C LYS A 5 -33.17 -19.06 21.17
N TYR A 6 -33.28 -17.74 21.20
CA TYR A 6 -32.68 -16.89 20.17
C TYR A 6 -31.18 -16.82 20.46
N VAL A 7 -30.38 -17.58 19.71
CA VAL A 7 -28.94 -17.33 19.64
C VAL A 7 -28.77 -16.12 18.72
N PHE A 8 -28.57 -14.94 19.30
CA PHE A 8 -28.13 -13.79 18.52
C PHE A 8 -26.78 -14.14 17.89
N GLY A 9 -26.79 -14.32 16.57
CA GLY A 9 -25.60 -14.58 15.79
C GLY A 9 -24.61 -13.45 15.98
N LYS A 10 -23.54 -13.71 16.73
CA LYS A 10 -22.27 -13.00 16.54
C LYS A 10 -21.87 -13.30 15.10
N SER A 11 -22.20 -12.44 14.14
CA SER A 11 -21.43 -12.41 12.90
C SER A 11 -20.03 -12.02 13.34
N LYS A 12 -19.15 -13.01 13.50
CA LYS A 12 -17.72 -12.76 13.58
C LYS A 12 -17.32 -12.28 12.18
N SER A 13 -17.61 -11.02 11.85
CA SER A 13 -17.05 -10.40 10.67
C SER A 13 -15.54 -10.57 10.82
N LYS A 14 -14.95 -11.39 9.94
CA LYS A 14 -13.52 -11.65 9.93
C LYS A 14 -12.84 -10.32 9.61
N ILE A 15 -11.82 -9.93 10.37
CA ILE A 15 -11.04 -8.73 10.06
C ILE A 15 -10.43 -8.89 8.66
N ASN A 16 -10.50 -7.85 7.84
CA ASN A 16 -9.83 -7.82 6.55
C ASN A 16 -8.87 -6.64 6.36
N THR A 17 -8.89 -5.67 7.27
CA THR A 17 -7.98 -4.52 7.25
C THR A 17 -7.37 -4.31 8.64
N ARG A 18 -6.06 -4.12 8.69
CA ARG A 18 -5.32 -3.71 9.90
C ARG A 18 -4.46 -2.50 9.58
N ILE A 19 -4.54 -1.47 10.40
CA ILE A 19 -3.72 -0.27 10.24
C ILE A 19 -3.01 -0.01 11.57
N GLY A 20 -1.69 -0.13 11.55
CA GLY A 20 -0.87 -0.07 12.75
C GLY A 20 -0.73 1.33 13.31
N GLY A 21 -0.75 1.47 14.64
CA GLY A 21 -0.48 2.71 15.37
C GLY A 21 -1.56 3.81 15.31
N ILE A 22 -2.46 3.78 14.33
CA ILE A 22 -3.45 4.86 14.14
C ILE A 22 -4.56 4.90 15.21
N GLY A 23 -4.64 3.91 16.10
CA GLY A 23 -5.50 3.97 17.29
C GLY A 23 -5.12 5.09 18.26
N LEU A 24 -3.87 5.57 18.21
CA LEU A 24 -3.38 6.74 18.95
C LEU A 24 -3.78 8.08 18.31
N ASP A 25 -4.24 8.06 17.06
CA ASP A 25 -4.64 9.25 16.33
C ASP A 25 -6.12 9.56 16.58
N ASN A 26 -6.39 10.67 17.25
CA ASN A 26 -7.76 11.12 17.54
C ASN A 26 -8.58 11.49 16.29
N GLN A 27 -7.95 11.53 15.11
CA GLN A 27 -8.60 11.74 13.82
C GLN A 27 -8.83 10.45 13.04
N LEU A 28 -8.46 9.28 13.59
CA LEU A 28 -8.57 7.96 12.92
C LEU A 28 -8.97 6.81 13.84
N ASN A 29 -9.33 7.08 15.10
CA ASN A 29 -9.59 6.05 16.10
C ASN A 29 -11.07 5.65 16.24
N THR A 30 -11.93 5.97 15.27
CA THR A 30 -13.33 5.53 15.25
C THR A 30 -13.75 5.05 13.84
N PRO A 31 -14.81 4.22 13.72
CA PRO A 31 -15.32 3.80 12.41
C PRO A 31 -15.68 4.98 11.49
N LEU A 32 -16.33 6.01 12.03
CA LEU A 32 -16.73 7.20 11.26
C LEU A 32 -15.50 7.92 10.70
N LEU A 33 -14.48 8.11 11.53
CA LEU A 33 -13.24 8.78 11.13
C LEU A 33 -12.48 7.98 10.06
N ILE A 34 -12.43 6.66 10.18
CA ILE A 34 -11.83 5.80 9.14
C ILE A 34 -12.64 5.83 7.85
N ALA A 35 -13.97 5.75 7.94
CA ALA A 35 -14.84 5.81 6.77
C ALA A 35 -14.67 7.14 6.02
N GLN A 36 -14.65 8.26 6.74
CA GLN A 36 -14.39 9.59 6.19
C GLN A 36 -13.00 9.69 5.55
N ARG A 37 -11.97 9.18 6.24
CA ARG A 37 -10.59 9.17 5.75
C ARG A 37 -10.42 8.41 4.44
N LEU A 38 -11.05 7.24 4.35
CA LEU A 38 -10.99 6.36 3.18
C LEU A 38 -12.04 6.73 2.12
N GLN A 39 -12.89 7.72 2.38
CA GLN A 39 -14.00 8.12 1.52
C GLN A 39 -14.95 6.97 1.16
N ILE A 40 -15.22 6.10 2.14
CA ILE A 40 -16.17 4.99 2.00
C ILE A 40 -17.42 5.24 2.86
N PRO A 41 -18.58 4.66 2.50
CA PRO A 41 -19.76 4.70 3.37
C PRO A 41 -19.46 4.04 4.72
N LEU A 42 -19.91 4.66 5.82
CA LEU A 42 -19.79 4.07 7.17
C LEU A 42 -20.42 2.67 7.23
N SER A 43 -21.49 2.43 6.48
CA SER A 43 -22.14 1.11 6.36
C SER A 43 -21.22 0.02 5.78
N SER A 44 -20.11 0.40 5.12
CA SER A 44 -19.10 -0.56 4.66
C SER A 44 -18.26 -1.11 5.81
N ILE A 45 -18.25 -0.46 6.98
CA ILE A 45 -17.51 -0.90 8.16
C ILE A 45 -18.45 -1.64 9.11
N SER A 46 -18.49 -2.97 9.02
CA SER A 46 -19.36 -3.80 9.89
C SER A 46 -18.67 -4.30 11.16
N PHE A 47 -17.35 -4.10 11.25
CA PHE A 47 -16.56 -4.45 12.43
C PHE A 47 -15.43 -3.44 12.60
N PHE A 48 -15.19 -3.03 13.84
CA PHE A 48 -14.10 -2.15 14.22
C PHE A 48 -13.71 -2.42 15.67
N LYS A 49 -12.42 -2.49 15.92
CA LYS A 49 -11.85 -2.42 17.27
C LYS A 49 -10.46 -1.82 17.21
N ILE A 50 -10.02 -1.32 18.35
CA ILE A 50 -8.62 -0.99 18.58
C ILE A 50 -8.03 -2.12 19.41
N VAL A 51 -6.91 -2.70 18.95
CA VAL A 51 -6.11 -3.66 19.70
C VAL A 51 -4.78 -3.01 19.96
N ASP A 52 -4.48 -2.75 21.23
CA ASP A 52 -3.35 -1.91 21.64
C ASP A 52 -3.40 -0.53 20.97
N THR A 53 -2.59 -0.31 19.94
CA THR A 53 -2.52 0.93 19.15
C THR A 53 -3.05 0.77 17.73
N ASP A 54 -3.48 -0.43 17.34
CA ASP A 54 -3.78 -0.77 15.96
C ASP A 54 -5.28 -0.82 15.73
N VAL A 55 -5.73 -0.29 14.59
CA VAL A 55 -7.12 -0.40 14.17
C VAL A 55 -7.28 -1.71 13.39
N GLU A 56 -8.24 -2.53 13.81
CA GLU A 56 -8.68 -3.71 13.09
C GLU A 56 -10.13 -3.54 12.68
N CYS A 57 -10.42 -3.62 11.38
CA CYS A 57 -11.77 -3.47 10.86
C CYS A 57 -12.11 -4.48 9.75
N PHE A 58 -13.41 -4.59 9.48
CA PHE A 58 -13.91 -5.23 8.28
C PHE A 58 -14.53 -4.18 7.37
N ILE A 59 -14.05 -4.09 6.14
CA ILE A 59 -14.57 -3.22 5.09
C ILE A 59 -15.20 -4.09 4.00
N SER A 60 -16.47 -3.89 3.69
CA SER A 60 -17.22 -4.74 2.74
C SER A 60 -17.16 -4.28 1.27
N THR A 61 -16.65 -3.09 1.03
CA THR A 61 -16.69 -2.42 -0.27
C THR A 61 -15.27 -2.14 -0.71
N PRO A 62 -14.84 -2.58 -1.91
CA PRO A 62 -13.54 -2.19 -2.45
C PRO A 62 -13.43 -0.67 -2.62
N TYR A 63 -12.21 -0.13 -2.48
CA TYR A 63 -11.99 1.31 -2.51
C TYR A 63 -10.59 1.69 -3.03
N THR A 64 -10.47 2.95 -3.43
CA THR A 64 -9.19 3.59 -3.69
C THR A 64 -8.77 4.35 -2.44
N ILE A 65 -7.51 4.20 -1.99
CA ILE A 65 -6.99 5.07 -0.93
C ILE A 65 -6.93 6.50 -1.48
N PRO A 66 -7.67 7.46 -0.90
CA PRO A 66 -7.78 8.80 -1.46
C PRO A 66 -6.45 9.56 -1.49
N THR A 67 -6.41 10.61 -2.32
CA THR A 67 -5.31 11.56 -2.36
C THR A 67 -5.04 12.09 -0.96
N ILE A 68 -3.77 12.15 -0.55
CA ILE A 68 -3.32 12.65 0.76
C ILE A 68 -4.00 12.02 1.98
N ALA A 69 -4.61 10.84 1.86
CA ALA A 69 -5.40 10.25 2.94
C ALA A 69 -4.61 10.22 4.26
N PHE A 70 -3.45 9.58 4.30
CA PHE A 70 -2.65 9.46 5.51
C PHE A 70 -1.53 10.48 5.61
N GLU A 71 -1.55 11.56 4.82
CA GLU A 71 -0.48 12.55 4.82
C GLU A 71 -0.16 13.06 6.23
N GLY A 72 1.12 13.09 6.57
CA GLY A 72 1.62 13.64 7.84
C GLY A 72 1.27 12.82 9.08
N ASN A 73 0.71 11.61 8.91
CA ASN A 73 0.38 10.77 10.05
C ASN A 73 1.64 10.41 10.85
N LYS A 74 1.62 10.70 12.15
CA LYS A 74 2.79 10.54 13.05
C LYS A 74 2.80 9.22 13.81
N TYR A 75 1.75 8.41 13.68
CA TYR A 75 1.56 7.19 14.45
C TYR A 75 1.54 5.94 13.60
N MET A 76 1.13 6.05 12.34
CA MET A 76 0.94 4.92 11.45
C MET A 76 2.23 4.11 11.26
N THR A 77 2.16 2.80 11.48
CA THR A 77 3.33 1.89 11.39
C THR A 77 3.24 0.89 10.24
N PHE A 78 2.04 0.47 9.84
CA PHE A 78 1.81 -0.38 8.68
C PHE A 78 0.37 -0.25 8.15
N TYR A 79 0.14 -0.74 6.94
CA TYR A 79 -1.19 -1.00 6.39
C TYR A 79 -1.25 -2.42 5.82
N ASP A 80 -2.09 -3.27 6.40
CA ASP A 80 -2.36 -4.62 5.89
C ASP A 80 -3.80 -4.72 5.37
N ASP A 81 -3.95 -4.90 4.06
CA ASP A 81 -5.21 -5.24 3.41
C ASP A 81 -5.25 -6.74 3.09
N LEU A 82 -5.78 -7.51 4.04
CA LEU A 82 -5.70 -8.97 4.11
C LEU A 82 -6.59 -9.69 3.09
N ASP A 83 -7.78 -9.14 2.82
CA ASP A 83 -8.72 -9.71 1.85
C ASP A 83 -8.75 -8.94 0.52
N GLY A 84 -7.99 -7.85 0.40
CA GLY A 84 -7.79 -7.16 -0.88
C GLY A 84 -8.93 -6.20 -1.23
N MET A 85 -9.33 -5.36 -0.28
CA MET A 85 -10.34 -4.31 -0.46
C MET A 85 -9.76 -3.04 -1.09
N VAL A 86 -8.44 -2.82 -1.02
CA VAL A 86 -7.79 -1.68 -1.68
C VAL A 86 -7.55 -2.03 -3.15
N GLU A 87 -8.21 -1.30 -4.05
CA GLU A 87 -8.06 -1.47 -5.49
C GLU A 87 -6.99 -0.56 -6.08
N ASN A 88 -6.87 0.68 -5.60
CA ASN A 88 -5.87 1.63 -6.08
C ASN A 88 -5.36 2.51 -4.94
N ILE A 89 -4.24 3.19 -5.19
CA ILE A 89 -3.67 4.19 -4.28
C ILE A 89 -3.47 5.49 -5.03
N SER A 90 -4.10 6.56 -4.55
CA SER A 90 -3.97 7.88 -5.15
C SER A 90 -2.69 8.60 -4.72
N TYR A 91 -2.36 9.66 -5.46
CA TYR A 91 -1.25 10.54 -5.19
C TYR A 91 -1.17 11.01 -3.73
N GLY A 92 0.02 10.95 -3.16
CA GLY A 92 0.33 11.47 -1.84
C GLY A 92 -0.33 10.75 -0.67
N ALA A 93 -0.97 9.61 -0.89
CA ALA A 93 -1.69 8.87 0.14
C ALA A 93 -0.89 8.64 1.44
N PHE A 94 0.44 8.52 1.34
CA PHE A 94 1.37 8.27 2.47
C PHE A 94 2.52 9.28 2.54
N TRP A 95 2.30 10.51 2.07
CA TRP A 95 3.29 11.58 2.22
C TRP A 95 3.57 11.92 3.68
N SER A 96 4.84 12.14 4.01
CA SER A 96 5.32 12.54 5.34
C SER A 96 4.86 11.61 6.48
N VAL A 97 4.56 10.35 6.19
CA VAL A 97 4.26 9.33 7.20
C VAL A 97 5.57 8.75 7.70
N THR A 98 6.08 9.27 8.82
CA THR A 98 7.47 9.04 9.23
C THR A 98 7.68 7.77 10.06
N LYS A 99 6.60 7.09 10.49
CA LYS A 99 6.69 5.84 11.26
C LYS A 99 6.27 4.59 10.50
N ILE A 100 5.69 4.74 9.31
CA ILE A 100 5.22 3.61 8.55
C ILE A 100 6.41 2.86 7.97
N LEU A 101 6.37 1.53 8.04
CA LEU A 101 7.43 0.67 7.54
C LEU A 101 6.96 -0.23 6.40
N LYS A 102 5.66 -0.57 6.39
CA LYS A 102 5.13 -1.59 5.47
C LYS A 102 3.77 -1.22 4.91
N LEU A 103 3.60 -1.48 3.62
CA LEU A 103 2.33 -1.50 2.92
C LEU A 103 2.12 -2.89 2.30
N TYR A 104 1.00 -3.53 2.64
CA TYR A 104 0.55 -4.77 2.01
C TYR A 104 -0.85 -4.57 1.45
N PHE A 105 -0.97 -4.65 0.11
CA PHE A 105 -2.26 -4.52 -0.58
C PHE A 105 -2.48 -5.68 -1.53
N LYS A 106 -3.24 -6.68 -1.07
CA LYS A 106 -3.40 -7.96 -1.74
C LYS A 106 -3.94 -7.85 -3.16
N ASN A 107 -4.97 -7.03 -3.40
CA ASN A 107 -5.65 -6.95 -4.70
C ASN A 107 -5.46 -5.61 -5.41
N MET A 108 -4.63 -4.72 -4.88
CA MET A 108 -4.37 -3.41 -5.50
C MET A 108 -3.88 -3.61 -6.94
N LYS A 109 -4.44 -2.83 -7.86
CA LYS A 109 -4.22 -2.87 -9.30
C LYS A 109 -3.25 -1.80 -9.75
N ALA A 110 -3.47 -0.57 -9.32
CA ALA A 110 -2.65 0.56 -9.76
C ALA A 110 -2.39 1.62 -8.70
N THR A 111 -1.32 2.38 -8.94
CA THR A 111 -1.09 3.67 -8.29
C THR A 111 -1.39 4.82 -9.26
N PHE A 112 -1.81 5.97 -8.73
CA PHE A 112 -2.13 7.16 -9.52
C PHE A 112 -1.21 8.34 -9.16
N GLY A 113 0.09 8.09 -9.23
CA GLY A 113 1.18 9.03 -9.00
C GLY A 113 2.12 8.56 -7.89
N GLU A 114 2.95 9.49 -7.42
CA GLU A 114 3.78 9.29 -6.24
C GLU A 114 2.91 9.03 -5.01
N ILE A 115 2.97 7.83 -4.44
CA ILE A 115 2.11 7.44 -3.29
C ILE A 115 2.73 7.85 -1.96
N ASP A 116 4.04 8.01 -1.92
CA ASP A 116 4.78 8.35 -0.71
C ASP A 116 5.97 9.29 -1.02
N ARG A 117 6.28 10.17 -0.06
CA ARG A 117 7.37 11.14 -0.10
C ARG A 117 7.70 11.48 1.33
N ASN A 118 8.98 11.53 1.70
CA ASN A 118 9.41 11.74 3.07
C ASN A 118 8.75 10.74 4.04
N SER A 119 8.45 9.54 3.55
CA SER A 119 7.93 8.42 4.34
C SER A 119 9.07 7.52 4.80
N SER A 120 8.79 6.68 5.80
CA SER A 120 9.72 5.65 6.26
C SER A 120 9.45 4.26 5.67
N ILE A 121 8.57 4.13 4.67
CA ILE A 121 8.15 2.82 4.12
C ILE A 121 9.37 2.09 3.56
N ILE A 122 9.63 0.88 4.02
CA ILE A 122 10.73 0.03 3.53
C ILE A 122 10.23 -1.21 2.80
N GLU A 123 8.98 -1.63 3.01
CA GLU A 123 8.38 -2.78 2.32
C GLU A 123 7.07 -2.38 1.63
N TYR A 124 7.02 -2.62 0.32
CA TYR A 124 5.85 -2.51 -0.52
C TYR A 124 5.53 -3.89 -1.07
N ASP A 125 4.40 -4.48 -0.69
CA ASP A 125 4.01 -5.81 -1.10
C ASP A 125 2.64 -5.78 -1.79
N PHE A 126 2.68 -5.74 -3.12
CA PHE A 126 1.54 -5.53 -4.01
C PHE A 126 1.41 -6.70 -5.00
N PRO A 127 1.03 -7.90 -4.52
CA PRO A 127 1.15 -9.14 -5.28
C PRO A 127 0.26 -9.23 -6.53
N ASN A 128 -0.79 -8.40 -6.63
CA ASN A 128 -1.68 -8.33 -7.78
C ASN A 128 -1.68 -6.97 -8.50
N CYS A 129 -0.68 -6.12 -8.22
CA CYS A 129 -0.51 -4.86 -8.92
C CYS A 129 -0.13 -5.12 -10.38
N ILE A 130 -0.80 -4.41 -11.29
CA ILE A 130 -0.62 -4.52 -12.74
C ILE A 130 0.04 -3.28 -13.35
N SER A 131 -0.03 -2.13 -12.67
CA SER A 131 0.49 -0.86 -13.17
C SER A 131 0.99 0.02 -12.03
N LEU A 132 2.13 0.67 -12.22
CA LEU A 132 2.63 1.74 -11.37
C LEU A 132 2.67 3.04 -12.17
N ALA A 133 2.29 4.15 -11.57
CA ALA A 133 2.44 5.48 -12.16
C ALA A 133 3.88 6.01 -12.02
N ASN A 134 4.18 7.08 -12.78
CA ASN A 134 5.44 7.80 -12.69
C ASN A 134 5.72 8.25 -11.25
N GLY A 135 6.97 8.09 -10.81
CA GLY A 135 7.38 8.50 -9.48
C GLY A 135 6.68 7.77 -8.32
N THR A 136 6.08 6.59 -8.54
CA THR A 136 5.25 5.91 -7.51
C THR A 136 5.94 5.87 -6.15
N PHE A 137 7.16 5.35 -6.09
CA PHE A 137 7.95 5.31 -4.87
C PHE A 137 8.80 6.57 -4.80
N GLY A 138 8.24 7.62 -4.21
CA GLY A 138 8.89 8.93 -4.14
C GLY A 138 10.13 8.94 -3.23
N THR A 139 10.65 10.13 -2.93
CA THR A 139 11.86 10.25 -2.12
C THR A 139 11.60 9.74 -0.71
N SER A 140 12.32 8.72 -0.25
CA SER A 140 12.19 8.24 1.12
C SER A 140 12.91 9.16 2.12
N TYR A 141 12.36 9.29 3.32
CA TYR A 141 13.03 10.00 4.42
C TYR A 141 14.28 9.26 4.91
N SER A 142 14.26 7.93 4.79
CA SER A 142 15.36 7.06 5.17
C SER A 142 16.18 6.65 3.95
N GLY A 143 17.51 6.69 4.05
CA GLY A 143 18.42 5.99 3.12
C GLY A 143 18.39 4.47 3.30
N ALA A 144 17.30 3.94 3.88
CA ALA A 144 17.13 2.53 4.17
C ALA A 144 16.87 1.74 2.89
N ASN A 145 17.31 0.49 2.88
CA ASN A 145 17.03 -0.43 1.79
C ASN A 145 15.52 -0.66 1.66
N LYS A 146 15.05 -0.78 0.43
CA LYS A 146 13.65 -0.94 0.07
C LYS A 146 13.40 -2.33 -0.52
N ILE A 147 12.24 -2.90 -0.19
CA ILE A 147 11.74 -4.15 -0.73
C ILE A 147 10.44 -3.82 -1.46
N VAL A 148 10.38 -4.19 -2.74
CA VAL A 148 9.18 -3.98 -3.57
C VAL A 148 8.79 -5.31 -4.21
N LYS A 149 7.57 -5.77 -3.97
CA LYS A 149 7.02 -6.99 -4.58
C LYS A 149 5.85 -6.64 -5.47
N ILE A 150 6.09 -6.67 -6.77
CA ILE A 150 5.14 -6.36 -7.85
C ILE A 150 5.18 -7.44 -8.94
N PRO A 151 5.03 -8.73 -8.58
CA PRO A 151 5.29 -9.86 -9.48
C PRO A 151 4.39 -9.89 -10.72
N LYS A 152 3.25 -9.20 -10.71
CA LYS A 152 2.28 -9.12 -11.82
C LYS A 152 2.25 -7.76 -12.52
N CYS A 153 3.18 -6.87 -12.20
CA CYS A 153 3.17 -5.52 -12.75
C CYS A 153 3.68 -5.54 -14.19
N LEU A 154 2.82 -5.14 -15.11
CA LEU A 154 3.09 -5.14 -16.55
C LEU A 154 3.52 -3.76 -17.05
N ASN A 155 3.11 -2.69 -16.37
CA ASN A 155 3.47 -1.32 -16.71
C ASN A 155 4.16 -0.65 -15.50
N ILE A 156 5.44 -0.34 -15.61
CA ILE A 156 6.19 0.42 -14.62
C ILE A 156 6.37 1.83 -15.19
N GLY A 157 5.51 2.76 -14.78
CA GLY A 157 5.47 4.10 -15.36
C GLY A 157 4.61 4.20 -16.63
N SER A 158 4.68 5.38 -17.26
CA SER A 158 3.99 5.77 -18.49
C SER A 158 4.65 5.28 -19.79
N SER A 159 5.90 4.80 -19.74
CA SER A 159 6.65 4.27 -20.88
C SER A 159 7.66 3.23 -20.39
N TYR A 160 8.34 2.54 -21.32
CA TYR A 160 9.42 1.60 -20.98
C TYR A 160 10.78 2.28 -20.74
N LEU A 161 10.81 3.62 -20.70
CA LEU A 161 11.99 4.43 -20.37
C LEU A 161 11.95 4.80 -18.88
N ASP A 162 13.03 5.40 -18.35
CA ASP A 162 13.05 5.85 -16.96
C ASP A 162 11.94 6.89 -16.69
N ASN A 163 10.96 6.53 -15.85
CA ASN A 163 9.87 7.40 -15.40
C ASN A 163 10.00 7.79 -13.91
N GLY A 164 11.16 7.49 -13.31
CA GLY A 164 11.47 7.84 -11.94
C GLY A 164 10.66 7.07 -10.90
N VAL A 165 10.07 5.92 -11.26
CA VAL A 165 9.22 5.10 -10.39
C VAL A 165 9.94 4.73 -9.09
N PHE A 166 11.24 4.44 -9.15
CA PHE A 166 12.08 4.05 -8.01
C PHE A 166 13.01 5.16 -7.49
N ASN A 167 12.68 6.42 -7.76
CA ASN A 167 13.44 7.61 -7.35
C ASN A 167 14.97 7.40 -7.25
N LYS A 168 15.58 7.08 -8.39
CA LYS A 168 16.99 6.66 -8.49
C LYS A 168 18.00 7.75 -8.12
N TRP A 169 17.57 8.99 -8.10
CA TRP A 169 18.47 10.14 -8.22
C TRP A 169 18.92 10.67 -6.85
N TRP A 170 18.16 10.44 -5.78
CA TRP A 170 18.33 11.18 -4.52
C TRP A 170 18.68 10.30 -3.31
N GLY A 171 19.12 9.06 -3.51
CA GLY A 171 19.38 8.15 -2.39
C GLY A 171 20.45 7.08 -2.63
N THR A 172 21.09 6.66 -1.53
CA THR A 172 21.92 5.44 -1.45
C THR A 172 21.10 4.18 -1.17
N ALA A 173 19.76 4.30 -1.16
CA ALA A 173 18.86 3.21 -0.87
C ALA A 173 19.02 2.10 -1.91
N ARG A 174 19.28 0.88 -1.42
CA ARG A 174 19.32 -0.31 -2.27
C ARG A 174 17.93 -0.90 -2.38
N TRP A 175 17.58 -1.34 -3.57
CA TRP A 175 16.26 -1.90 -3.87
C TRP A 175 16.34 -3.41 -4.04
N GLN A 176 15.42 -4.14 -3.43
CA GLN A 176 15.16 -5.55 -3.68
C GLN A 176 13.79 -5.66 -4.35
N ILE A 177 13.77 -5.86 -5.65
CA ILE A 177 12.55 -5.79 -6.45
C ILE A 177 12.19 -7.19 -6.93
N THR A 178 10.95 -7.61 -6.70
CA THR A 178 10.34 -8.76 -7.40
C THR A 178 9.42 -8.22 -8.49
N ALA A 179 9.75 -8.47 -9.75
CA ALA A 179 9.05 -7.94 -10.92
C ALA A 179 8.61 -9.07 -11.87
N HIS A 180 7.62 -8.80 -12.70
CA HIS A 180 7.19 -9.74 -13.74
C HIS A 180 8.32 -9.96 -14.77
N ILE A 181 8.47 -11.18 -15.29
CA ILE A 181 9.56 -11.56 -16.21
C ILE A 181 9.56 -10.77 -17.52
N SER A 182 8.41 -10.29 -17.98
CA SER A 182 8.36 -9.44 -19.19
C SER A 182 9.21 -8.18 -19.03
N GLN A 183 9.38 -7.65 -17.81
CA GLN A 183 10.14 -6.43 -17.54
C GLN A 183 11.63 -6.57 -17.87
N GLN A 184 12.13 -7.77 -18.13
CA GLN A 184 13.52 -8.00 -18.53
C GLN A 184 13.79 -7.64 -19.99
N THR A 185 12.77 -7.56 -20.85
CA THR A 185 12.95 -7.38 -22.32
C THR A 185 11.95 -6.41 -22.96
N ILE A 186 11.14 -5.74 -22.14
CA ILE A 186 10.01 -4.93 -22.62
C ILE A 186 10.43 -3.68 -23.41
N ASN A 187 11.64 -3.17 -23.19
CA ASN A 187 12.16 -1.97 -23.85
C ASN A 187 13.01 -2.35 -25.08
N ASN A 188 12.36 -2.82 -26.15
CA ASN A 188 13.02 -3.25 -27.40
C ASN A 188 14.09 -4.35 -27.18
N GLY A 189 13.81 -5.32 -26.30
CA GLY A 189 14.74 -6.38 -25.94
C GLY A 189 15.59 -6.08 -24.70
N GLU A 190 15.62 -4.83 -24.26
CA GLU A 190 16.27 -4.41 -23.02
C GLU A 190 15.28 -4.40 -21.83
N PRO A 191 15.79 -4.42 -20.58
CA PRO A 191 14.96 -4.25 -19.40
C PRO A 191 14.22 -2.91 -19.36
N ASP A 192 13.11 -2.89 -18.63
CA ASP A 192 12.36 -1.67 -18.33
C ASP A 192 13.28 -0.58 -17.77
N GLY A 193 13.16 0.64 -18.32
CA GLY A 193 14.03 1.76 -17.99
C GLY A 193 14.01 2.13 -16.51
N ASP A 194 12.90 1.95 -15.79
CA ASP A 194 12.79 2.19 -14.35
C ASP A 194 13.55 1.17 -13.50
N LEU A 195 13.83 -0.02 -14.04
CA LEU A 195 14.62 -1.06 -13.38
C LEU A 195 16.12 -0.93 -13.67
N VAL A 196 16.51 -0.15 -14.69
CA VAL A 196 17.90 0.13 -15.03
C VAL A 196 18.43 1.31 -14.18
N GLY A 197 19.68 1.23 -13.72
CA GLY A 197 20.33 2.35 -13.02
C GLY A 197 19.93 2.50 -11.55
N LEU A 198 19.39 1.45 -10.93
CA LEU A 198 19.25 1.37 -9.48
C LEU A 198 20.61 1.46 -8.78
N ALA A 199 20.63 1.93 -7.53
CA ALA A 199 21.86 2.08 -6.76
C ALA A 199 22.66 0.76 -6.66
N PRO A 200 24.01 0.80 -6.66
CA PRO A 200 24.84 -0.40 -6.55
C PRO A 200 24.48 -1.29 -5.35
N GLY A 201 24.34 -2.59 -5.61
CA GLY A 201 23.89 -3.58 -4.61
C GLY A 201 22.37 -3.76 -4.54
N SER A 202 21.60 -3.05 -5.37
CA SER A 202 20.20 -3.39 -5.62
C SER A 202 20.09 -4.70 -6.39
N THR A 203 19.02 -5.45 -6.16
CA THR A 203 18.74 -6.73 -6.82
C THR A 203 17.34 -6.74 -7.41
N ILE A 204 17.19 -7.40 -8.56
CA ILE A 204 15.91 -7.64 -9.21
C ILE A 204 15.74 -9.15 -9.36
N THR A 205 14.60 -9.66 -8.91
CA THR A 205 14.16 -11.04 -9.11
C THR A 205 12.98 -11.03 -10.06
N TYR A 206 13.16 -11.58 -11.25
CA TYR A 206 12.10 -11.73 -12.23
C TYR A 206 11.30 -13.01 -11.96
N VAL A 207 9.98 -12.93 -11.98
CA VAL A 207 9.07 -14.07 -11.77
C VAL A 207 8.01 -14.15 -12.87
N PRO A 208 7.51 -15.36 -13.21
CA PRO A 208 6.42 -15.54 -14.19
C PRO A 208 5.08 -14.93 -13.75
#